data_AF-A0A2T9ZMF6-F1
#
_entry.id   AF-A0A2T9ZMF6-F1
#
_cell.length_a   1.000
_cell.length_b   1.000
_cell.length_c   1.000
_cell.angle_alpha   90.00
_cell.angle_beta   90.00
_cell.angle_gamma   90.00
#
_symmetry.space_group_name_H-M   'P 1'
#
loop_
_entity.id
_entity.type
_entity.pdbx_description
1 polymer ?
#
loop_
_entity_poly.entity_id
_entity_poly.type
_entity_poly.pdbx_seq_one_letter_code
_entity_poly.pdbx_strand_id
1 'polypeptide(L)'
;MLLWPGFSPGKTQDIRVDKPQEQAKPIDQPAEEPPHRLSQWLTYYYKTPHTDSDIEYIKEIFQIGLFNASNSTPLTMFLAEFFRQNETRIPGWEKQLHQIPQAQDHLLLRALWQANSEASLKVLARWPDKNREKTIQTIKQTPPIDLETLSIISPEMLDMLWATFFASGNPRYVERIIGVLDLPTDSDQKQARINNLLLVGAAKWSLSSNAVQHDLVHQTCERFANNDNPVISRAITEILERAKVIKAQKNKPDKR
;
A
#
# COMPACT_ATOMS: atom_id res chain seq x y z
N MET A 1 3.68 -9.55 -6.91
CA MET A 1 2.47 -8.73 -6.72
C MET A 1 1.98 -9.01 -5.32
N LEU A 2 2.13 -8.03 -4.42
CA LEU A 2 1.72 -8.18 -3.04
C LEU A 2 0.19 -8.35 -2.99
N LEU A 3 -0.24 -9.48 -2.45
CA LEU A 3 -1.60 -9.62 -1.96
C LEU A 3 -1.69 -8.81 -0.67
N TRP A 4 -2.11 -7.55 -0.78
CA TRP A 4 -2.48 -6.79 0.41
C TRP A 4 -3.67 -7.48 1.10
N PRO A 5 -3.67 -7.65 2.43
CA PRO A 5 -4.58 -8.60 3.09
C PRO A 5 -6.03 -8.19 2.92
N GLY A 6 -6.82 -9.10 2.36
CA GLY A 6 -8.23 -8.86 2.04
C GLY A 6 -8.82 -9.83 1.02
N PHE A 7 -8.01 -10.68 0.39
CA PHE A 7 -8.50 -11.71 -0.52
C PHE A 7 -7.63 -12.98 -0.47
N SER A 8 -8.15 -14.03 0.14
CA SER A 8 -7.63 -15.40 0.06
C SER A 8 -8.72 -16.28 -0.57
N PRO A 9 -8.45 -17.07 -1.61
CA PRO A 9 -9.45 -17.94 -2.23
C PRO A 9 -9.86 -19.05 -1.25
N GLY A 10 -11.17 -19.27 -1.14
CA GLY A 10 -11.82 -20.05 -0.09
C GLY A 10 -11.24 -21.44 0.15
N LYS A 11 -11.07 -21.77 1.44
CA LYS A 11 -10.90 -23.14 1.92
C LYS A 11 -12.25 -23.62 2.43
N THR A 12 -12.78 -24.67 1.82
CA THR A 12 -13.90 -25.49 2.28
C THR A 12 -13.67 -25.98 3.71
N GLN A 13 -14.64 -25.78 4.60
CA GLN A 13 -14.68 -26.40 5.93
C GLN A 13 -15.78 -27.47 5.98
N ASP A 14 -15.38 -28.63 6.51
CA ASP A 14 -16.20 -29.80 6.79
C ASP A 14 -17.26 -29.54 7.86
N ILE A 15 -18.44 -30.13 7.63
CA ILE A 15 -19.64 -30.05 8.47
C ILE A 15 -19.52 -31.02 9.64
N ARG A 16 -19.71 -30.53 10.88
CA ARG A 16 -20.09 -31.37 12.03
C ARG A 16 -21.23 -30.72 12.82
N VAL A 17 -22.16 -31.57 13.24
CA VAL A 17 -23.51 -31.29 13.74
C VAL A 17 -23.52 -30.90 15.23
N ASP A 18 -24.41 -29.96 15.58
CA ASP A 18 -24.61 -29.33 16.90
C ASP A 18 -25.18 -30.25 18.00
N LYS A 19 -24.92 -29.85 19.26
CA LYS A 19 -25.69 -30.18 20.48
C LYS A 19 -26.03 -28.88 21.25
N PRO A 20 -27.07 -28.88 22.12
CA PRO A 20 -27.88 -27.69 22.43
C PRO A 20 -27.21 -26.67 23.37
N GLN A 21 -27.63 -25.41 23.17
CA GLN A 21 -27.12 -24.18 23.75
C GLN A 21 -27.36 -24.04 25.27
N GLU A 22 -26.28 -23.79 26.00
CA GLU A 22 -26.27 -23.19 27.34
C GLU A 22 -25.97 -21.70 27.17
N GLN A 23 -26.76 -20.83 27.82
CA GLN A 23 -26.77 -19.38 27.61
C GLN A 23 -25.42 -18.74 27.99
N ALA A 24 -24.65 -18.31 26.99
CA ALA A 24 -23.41 -17.56 27.17
C ALA A 24 -23.66 -16.05 27.25
N LYS A 25 -22.97 -15.40 28.20
CA LYS A 25 -22.87 -13.95 28.42
C LYS A 25 -22.46 -13.17 27.16
N PRO A 26 -22.64 -11.83 27.13
CA PRO A 26 -22.33 -11.00 25.97
C PRO A 26 -20.90 -11.27 25.48
N ILE A 27 -20.79 -11.68 24.22
CA ILE A 27 -19.52 -11.94 23.56
C ILE A 27 -18.88 -10.58 23.30
N ASP A 28 -17.90 -10.21 24.13
CA ASP A 28 -16.90 -9.21 23.76
C ASP A 28 -16.34 -9.61 22.40
N GLN A 29 -16.40 -8.71 21.42
CA GLN A 29 -15.81 -8.96 20.11
C GLN A 29 -14.32 -9.32 20.31
N PRO A 30 -13.84 -10.45 19.79
CA PRO A 30 -12.45 -10.82 19.95
C PRO A 30 -11.57 -9.75 19.31
N ALA A 31 -10.56 -9.27 20.06
CA ALA A 31 -9.59 -8.33 19.55
C ALA A 31 -9.00 -8.85 18.22
N GLU A 32 -8.98 -8.03 17.18
CA GLU A 32 -8.42 -8.43 15.89
C GLU A 32 -6.94 -8.78 16.00
N GLU A 33 -6.52 -9.87 15.34
CA GLU A 33 -5.12 -10.31 15.28
C GLU A 33 -4.20 -9.18 14.77
N PRO A 34 -3.04 -8.92 15.43
CA PRO A 34 -2.18 -7.78 15.12
C PRO A 34 -1.80 -7.64 13.62
N PRO A 35 -1.43 -8.72 12.90
CA PRO A 35 -1.12 -8.62 11.47
C PRO A 35 -2.29 -8.14 10.62
N HIS A 36 -3.52 -8.53 10.97
CA HIS A 36 -4.72 -8.11 10.23
C HIS A 36 -5.03 -6.64 10.47
N ARG A 37 -5.03 -6.21 11.74
CA ARG A 37 -5.27 -4.82 12.14
C ARG A 37 -4.27 -3.85 11.51
N LEU A 38 -2.97 -4.19 11.53
CA LEU A 38 -1.93 -3.35 10.91
C LEU A 38 -2.09 -3.25 9.40
N SER A 39 -2.50 -4.36 8.77
CA SER A 39 -2.75 -4.38 7.33
C SER A 39 -3.94 -3.51 6.96
N GLN A 40 -5.03 -3.56 7.74
CA GLN A 40 -6.15 -2.64 7.55
C GLN A 40 -5.74 -1.19 7.75
N TRP A 41 -4.96 -0.89 8.80
CA TRP A 41 -4.46 0.45 9.06
C TRP A 41 -3.64 0.96 7.87
N LEU A 42 -2.69 0.17 7.35
CA LEU A 42 -1.91 0.54 6.18
C LEU A 42 -2.80 0.77 4.94
N THR A 43 -3.78 -0.10 4.67
CA THR A 43 -4.65 0.00 3.48
C THR A 43 -5.58 1.20 3.53
N TYR A 44 -6.13 1.51 4.70
CA TYR A 44 -7.17 2.52 4.87
C TYR A 44 -6.69 3.78 5.59
N TYR A 45 -5.39 3.94 5.81
CA TYR A 45 -4.80 5.05 6.55
C TYR A 45 -5.36 6.40 6.10
N TYR A 46 -5.35 6.69 4.80
CA TYR A 46 -5.85 7.96 4.26
C TYR A 46 -7.32 8.30 4.56
N LYS A 47 -8.13 7.32 5.01
CA LYS A 47 -9.55 7.53 5.32
C LYS A 47 -9.79 8.03 6.75
N THR A 48 -8.80 7.90 7.64
CA THR A 48 -8.97 8.17 9.06
C THR A 48 -8.26 9.46 9.48
N PRO A 49 -8.82 10.26 10.41
CA PRO A 49 -8.10 11.38 10.99
C PRO A 49 -6.80 10.93 11.66
N HIS A 50 -5.70 11.57 11.31
CA HIS A 50 -4.38 11.22 11.82
C HIS A 50 -4.13 11.87 13.18
N THR A 51 -3.50 11.12 14.09
CA THR A 51 -3.24 11.55 15.47
C THR A 51 -1.80 11.25 15.87
N ASP A 52 -1.36 11.80 17.00
CA ASP A 52 -0.01 11.51 17.52
C ASP A 52 0.20 10.04 17.86
N SER A 53 -0.88 9.26 18.03
CA SER A 53 -0.84 7.82 18.28
C SER A 53 -0.49 6.98 17.04
N ASP A 54 -0.50 7.55 15.82
CA ASP A 54 -0.15 6.81 14.61
C ASP A 54 1.29 6.27 14.63
N ILE A 55 2.18 6.91 15.39
CA ILE A 55 3.56 6.44 15.59
C ILE A 55 3.65 5.06 16.26
N GLU A 56 2.65 4.69 17.06
CA GLU A 56 2.62 3.38 17.72
C GLU A 56 2.38 2.25 16.72
N TYR A 57 1.58 2.50 15.66
CA TYR A 57 1.45 1.55 14.55
C TYR A 57 2.78 1.34 13.84
N ILE A 58 3.55 2.42 13.63
CA ILE A 58 4.89 2.33 13.02
C ILE A 58 5.80 1.47 13.89
N LYS A 59 5.87 1.72 15.20
CA LYS A 59 6.67 0.91 16.12
C LYS A 59 6.29 -0.56 16.05
N GLU A 60 4.99 -0.85 16.04
CA GLU A 60 4.49 -2.22 15.98
C GLU A 60 4.88 -2.93 14.67
N ILE A 61 4.77 -2.27 13.52
CA ILE A 61 5.21 -2.79 12.20
C ILE A 61 6.65 -3.29 12.27
N PHE A 62 7.55 -2.53 12.90
CA PHE A 62 8.96 -2.90 13.08
C PHE A 62 9.14 -4.01 14.14
N GLN A 63 8.37 -3.98 15.23
CA GLN A 63 8.46 -5.01 16.28
C GLN A 63 8.02 -6.39 15.78
N ILE A 64 6.94 -6.46 15.01
CA ILE A 64 6.45 -7.73 14.47
C ILE A 64 7.19 -8.19 13.21
N GLY A 65 8.07 -7.33 12.66
CA GLY A 65 8.83 -7.63 11.45
C GLY A 65 7.96 -7.83 10.21
N LEU A 66 7.01 -6.92 9.97
CA LEU A 66 6.11 -7.00 8.81
C LEU A 66 6.88 -6.91 7.47
N PHE A 67 8.09 -6.36 7.49
CA PHE A 67 8.98 -6.24 6.34
C PHE A 67 9.56 -7.59 5.89
N ASN A 68 9.54 -7.83 4.58
CA ASN A 68 10.18 -8.94 3.91
C ASN A 68 10.71 -8.47 2.54
N ALA A 69 11.38 -9.38 1.81
CA ALA A 69 11.99 -9.05 0.52
C ALA A 69 11.00 -8.51 -0.53
N SER A 70 9.70 -8.84 -0.43
CA SER A 70 8.69 -8.46 -1.40
C SER A 70 7.95 -7.15 -1.08
N ASN A 71 7.97 -6.68 0.18
CA ASN A 71 7.24 -5.48 0.61
C ASN A 71 8.11 -4.38 1.21
N SER A 72 9.42 -4.57 1.33
CA SER A 72 10.32 -3.57 1.91
C SER A 72 10.30 -2.24 1.15
N THR A 73 10.35 -2.26 -0.19
CA THR A 73 10.30 -1.04 -1.01
C THR A 73 8.92 -0.35 -0.91
N PRO A 74 7.78 -1.02 -1.15
CA PRO A 74 6.47 -0.37 -1.00
C PRO A 74 6.22 0.16 0.41
N LEU A 75 6.54 -0.60 1.46
CA LEU A 75 6.38 -0.11 2.84
C LEU A 75 7.29 1.07 3.14
N THR A 76 8.51 1.11 2.59
CA THR A 76 9.38 2.30 2.69
C THR A 76 8.72 3.53 2.06
N MET A 77 8.04 3.36 0.91
CA MET A 77 7.34 4.47 0.25
C MET A 77 6.06 4.89 0.98
N PHE A 78 5.34 3.95 1.59
CA PHE A 78 4.25 4.27 2.52
C PHE A 78 4.77 5.13 3.67
N LEU A 79 5.84 4.69 4.34
CA LEU A 79 6.42 5.40 5.48
C LEU A 79 6.98 6.77 5.10
N ALA A 80 7.61 6.88 3.91
CA ALA A 80 8.10 8.15 3.40
C ALA A 80 6.96 9.17 3.25
N GLU A 81 5.84 8.75 2.69
CA GLU A 81 4.67 9.61 2.54
C GLU A 81 3.97 9.89 3.87
N PHE A 82 3.88 8.89 4.75
CA PHE A 82 3.43 9.06 6.13
C PHE A 82 4.21 10.18 6.84
N PHE A 83 5.55 10.17 6.76
CA PHE A 83 6.37 11.22 7.37
C PHE A 83 6.17 12.57 6.68
N ARG A 84 6.05 12.61 5.34
CA ARG A 84 5.80 13.85 4.60
C ARG A 84 4.49 14.51 5.02
N GLN A 85 3.40 13.74 5.16
CA GLN A 85 2.08 14.22 5.58
C GLN A 85 2.03 14.63 7.07
N ASN A 86 2.99 14.17 7.87
CA ASN A 86 3.04 14.39 9.32
C ASN A 86 4.27 15.19 9.75
N GLU A 87 4.82 16.04 8.88
CA GLU A 87 6.09 16.74 9.12
C GLU A 87 6.13 17.48 10.47
N THR A 88 5.02 18.14 10.86
CA THR A 88 4.95 18.90 12.11
C THR A 88 4.96 18.02 13.37
N ARG A 89 4.66 16.73 13.25
CA ARG A 89 4.62 15.77 14.37
C ARG A 89 5.94 15.03 14.57
N ILE A 90 6.76 14.94 13.53
CA ILE A 90 8.04 14.21 13.55
C ILE A 90 8.93 14.58 14.74
N PRO A 91 9.11 15.87 15.12
CA PRO A 91 9.93 16.21 16.29
C PRO A 91 9.40 15.60 17.60
N GLY A 92 8.09 15.45 17.76
CA GLY A 92 7.47 14.81 18.92
C GLY A 92 7.60 13.29 18.93
N TRP A 93 7.96 12.69 17.79
CA TRP A 93 8.11 11.24 17.62
C TRP A 93 9.56 10.76 17.70
N GLU A 94 10.54 11.66 17.77
CA GLU A 94 11.97 11.33 17.70
C GLU A 94 12.38 10.26 18.72
N LYS A 95 11.92 10.35 19.97
CA LYS A 95 12.20 9.35 21.01
C LYS A 95 11.64 7.97 20.65
N GLN A 96 10.41 7.91 20.15
CA GLN A 96 9.74 6.69 19.70
C GLN A 96 10.46 6.06 18.50
N LEU A 97 10.91 6.88 17.56
CA LEU A 97 11.66 6.43 16.39
C LEU A 97 13.00 5.78 16.79
N HIS A 98 13.70 6.35 17.77
CA HIS A 98 14.96 5.79 18.29
C HIS A 98 14.79 4.48 19.09
N GLN A 99 13.56 4.10 19.44
CA GLN A 99 13.28 2.82 20.11
C GLN A 99 13.09 1.66 19.13
N ILE A 100 13.05 1.92 17.82
CA ILE A 100 12.89 0.88 16.80
C ILE A 100 14.14 -0.03 16.77
N PRO A 101 13.98 -1.38 16.76
CA PRO A 101 15.11 -2.30 16.81
C PRO A 101 16.12 -2.09 15.67
N GLN A 102 17.40 -2.15 16.03
CA GLN A 102 18.52 -1.95 15.10
C GLN A 102 18.49 -2.87 13.87
N ALA A 103 17.98 -4.10 13.97
CA ALA A 103 17.94 -5.01 12.83
C ALA A 103 17.13 -4.45 11.64
N GLN A 104 16.17 -3.55 11.89
CA GLN A 104 15.21 -3.08 10.89
C GLN A 104 15.21 -1.56 10.69
N ASP A 105 15.96 -0.80 11.50
CA ASP A 105 16.00 0.66 11.42
C ASP A 105 16.51 1.19 10.06
N HIS A 106 17.25 0.41 9.27
CA HIS A 106 17.70 0.83 7.94
C HIS A 106 16.54 1.19 6.99
N LEU A 107 15.38 0.53 7.13
CA LEU A 107 14.17 0.85 6.36
C LEU A 107 13.53 2.14 6.86
N LEU A 108 13.55 2.38 8.17
CA LEU A 108 13.09 3.63 8.77
C LEU A 108 13.97 4.80 8.33
N LEU A 109 15.30 4.65 8.41
CA LEU A 109 16.27 5.66 7.97
C LEU A 109 16.06 5.98 6.48
N ARG A 110 15.81 4.94 5.66
CA ARG A 110 15.49 5.11 4.25
C ARG A 110 14.17 5.84 4.04
N ALA A 111 13.13 5.53 4.81
CA ALA A 111 11.84 6.22 4.73
C ALA A 111 11.95 7.70 5.12
N LEU A 112 12.68 8.04 6.18
CA LEU A 112 12.94 9.43 6.57
C LEU A 112 13.71 10.19 5.48
N TRP A 113 14.70 9.55 4.86
CA TRP A 113 15.41 10.14 3.72
C TRP A 113 14.49 10.34 2.51
N GLN A 114 13.67 9.34 2.15
CA GLN A 114 12.72 9.40 1.04
C GLN A 114 11.61 10.44 1.26
N ALA A 115 11.18 10.65 2.52
CA ALA A 115 10.23 11.69 2.89
C ALA A 115 10.75 13.08 2.53
N ASN A 116 12.07 13.30 2.59
CA ASN A 116 12.75 14.52 2.14
C ASN A 116 12.10 15.82 2.64
N SER A 117 11.55 15.80 3.85
CA SER A 117 10.99 16.96 4.54
C SER A 117 12.04 17.57 5.47
N GLU A 118 11.88 18.83 5.87
CA GLU A 118 12.82 19.49 6.77
C GLU A 118 12.91 18.75 8.10
N ALA A 119 11.78 18.33 8.66
CA ALA A 119 11.76 17.60 9.93
C ALA A 119 12.38 16.19 9.81
N SER A 120 12.08 15.44 8.74
CA SER A 120 12.66 14.11 8.54
C SER A 120 14.19 14.18 8.39
N LEU A 121 14.70 15.16 7.64
CA LEU A 121 16.13 15.36 7.45
C LEU A 121 16.83 15.79 8.75
N LYS A 122 16.18 16.61 9.59
CA LYS A 122 16.72 16.99 10.91
C LYS A 122 16.83 15.79 11.85
N VAL A 123 15.80 14.93 11.92
CA VAL A 123 15.85 13.70 12.71
C VAL A 123 16.97 12.79 12.20
N LEU A 124 17.07 12.60 10.88
CA LEU A 124 18.13 11.78 10.29
C LEU A 124 19.53 12.32 10.61
N ALA A 125 19.73 13.64 10.61
CA ALA A 125 21.01 14.27 10.94
C ALA A 125 21.38 14.17 12.44
N ARG A 126 20.39 14.00 13.32
CA ARG A 126 20.58 13.91 14.78
C ARG A 126 20.51 12.47 15.29
N TRP A 127 20.51 11.48 14.39
CA TRP A 127 20.38 10.09 14.77
C TRP A 127 21.47 9.70 15.80
N PRO A 128 21.11 9.19 16.98
CA PRO A 128 22.03 9.12 18.12
C PRO A 128 23.11 8.05 17.97
N ASP A 129 22.86 7.03 17.15
CA ASP A 129 23.77 5.90 16.97
C ASP A 129 24.82 6.18 15.89
N LYS A 130 26.06 6.46 16.32
CA LYS A 130 27.20 6.69 15.42
C LYS A 130 27.50 5.49 14.51
N ASN A 131 27.08 4.27 14.87
CA ASN A 131 27.24 3.11 13.99
C ASN A 131 26.35 3.20 12.75
N ARG A 132 25.34 4.08 12.75
CA ARG A 132 24.45 4.33 11.61
C ARG A 132 24.97 5.35 10.62
N GLU A 133 26.06 6.04 10.93
CA GLU A 133 26.65 7.03 10.02
C GLU A 133 26.89 6.40 8.63
N LYS A 134 27.51 5.22 8.59
CA LYS A 134 27.76 4.51 7.32
C LYS A 134 26.45 4.17 6.59
N THR A 135 25.42 3.70 7.28
CA THR A 135 24.12 3.39 6.69
C THR A 135 23.46 4.64 6.11
N ILE A 136 23.46 5.74 6.87
CA ILE A 136 22.89 7.03 6.46
C ILE A 136 23.65 7.56 5.23
N GLN A 137 24.98 7.49 5.23
CA GLN A 137 25.79 7.91 4.08
C GLN A 137 25.50 7.07 2.84
N THR A 138 25.35 5.74 2.97
CA THR A 138 24.95 4.88 1.86
C THR A 138 23.56 5.24 1.33
N ILE A 139 22.58 5.48 2.20
CA ILE A 139 21.22 5.86 1.79
C ILE A 139 21.23 7.17 0.99
N LYS A 140 22.02 8.16 1.42
CA LYS A 140 22.14 9.47 0.77
C LYS A 140 22.77 9.43 -0.63
N GLN A 141 23.46 8.35 -0.99
CA GLN A 141 24.02 8.19 -2.35
C GLN A 141 22.93 8.05 -3.41
N THR A 142 21.72 7.64 -3.02
CA THR A 142 20.57 7.57 -3.93
C THR A 142 19.60 8.69 -3.59
N PRO A 143 19.28 9.61 -4.51
CA PRO A 143 18.34 10.68 -4.24
C PRO A 143 16.93 10.12 -3.92
N PRO A 144 16.10 10.89 -3.19
CA PRO A 144 14.69 10.56 -3.01
C PRO A 144 13.98 10.34 -4.36
N ILE A 145 13.10 9.35 -4.39
CA ILE A 145 12.36 8.96 -5.59
C ILE A 145 11.12 9.86 -5.72
N ASP A 146 10.97 10.48 -6.88
CA ASP A 146 9.74 11.19 -7.25
C ASP A 146 8.81 10.26 -8.05
N LEU A 147 7.82 9.69 -7.36
CA LEU A 147 6.83 8.79 -7.97
C LEU A 147 5.84 9.49 -8.91
N GLU A 148 5.73 10.83 -8.85
CA GLU A 148 4.84 11.56 -9.75
C GLU A 148 5.42 11.64 -11.17
N THR A 149 6.74 11.59 -11.30
CA THR A 149 7.43 11.77 -12.59
C THR A 149 8.13 10.50 -13.07
N LEU A 150 8.60 9.63 -12.18
CA LEU A 150 9.40 8.45 -12.51
C LEU A 150 8.69 7.48 -13.48
N SER A 151 9.34 7.10 -14.59
CA SER A 151 8.80 6.12 -15.55
C SER A 151 8.52 4.76 -14.91
N ILE A 152 7.31 4.23 -15.08
CA ILE A 152 6.89 2.95 -14.48
C ILE A 152 7.34 1.82 -15.39
N ILE A 153 8.33 1.05 -14.94
CA ILE A 153 8.96 -0.01 -15.74
C ILE A 153 8.88 -1.41 -15.09
N SER A 154 8.32 -1.52 -13.89
CA SER A 154 8.18 -2.80 -13.20
C SER A 154 6.92 -2.87 -12.33
N PRO A 155 6.39 -4.08 -12.06
CA PRO A 155 5.25 -4.25 -11.15
C PRO A 155 5.49 -3.76 -9.72
N GLU A 156 6.73 -3.82 -9.23
CA GLU A 156 7.09 -3.29 -7.90
C GLU A 156 6.80 -1.79 -7.80
N MET A 157 6.97 -1.04 -8.89
CA MET A 157 6.66 0.39 -8.92
C MET A 157 5.15 0.66 -8.85
N LEU A 158 4.31 -0.27 -9.31
CA LEU A 158 2.87 -0.20 -9.06
C LEU A 158 2.58 -0.37 -7.57
N ASP A 159 3.25 -1.31 -6.90
CA ASP A 159 3.11 -1.53 -5.46
C ASP A 159 3.59 -0.30 -4.66
N MET A 160 4.65 0.39 -5.12
CA MET A 160 5.08 1.68 -4.55
C MET A 160 4.01 2.77 -4.70
N LEU A 161 3.43 2.93 -5.89
CA LEU A 161 2.34 3.89 -6.14
C LEU A 161 1.11 3.60 -5.27
N TRP A 162 0.74 2.32 -5.11
CA TRP A 162 -0.35 1.94 -4.21
C TRP A 162 -0.03 2.24 -2.75
N ALA A 163 1.18 1.94 -2.28
CA ALA A 163 1.60 2.25 -0.92
C ALA A 163 1.55 3.76 -0.63
N THR A 164 2.04 4.59 -1.57
CA THR A 164 1.97 6.05 -1.46
C THR A 164 0.53 6.57 -1.54
N PHE A 165 -0.33 5.98 -2.38
CA PHE A 165 -1.76 6.28 -2.39
C PHE A 165 -2.43 5.95 -1.04
N PHE A 166 -2.16 4.79 -0.45
CA PHE A 166 -2.78 4.43 0.83
C PHE A 166 -2.33 5.34 1.99
N ALA A 167 -1.10 5.86 1.93
CA ALA A 167 -0.57 6.83 2.89
C ALA A 167 -1.15 8.25 2.71
N SER A 168 -1.47 8.68 1.49
CA SER A 168 -1.83 10.08 1.20
C SER A 168 -3.30 10.30 0.80
N GLY A 169 -3.95 9.27 0.26
CA GLY A 169 -5.21 9.40 -0.46
C GLY A 169 -5.09 10.23 -1.75
N ASN A 170 -3.90 10.54 -2.25
CA ASN A 170 -3.75 11.39 -3.43
C ASN A 170 -4.08 10.61 -4.72
N PRO A 171 -5.16 10.97 -5.45
CA PRO A 171 -5.60 10.23 -6.62
C PRO A 171 -4.59 10.25 -7.78
N ARG A 172 -3.63 11.19 -7.79
CA ARG A 172 -2.58 11.25 -8.84
C ARG A 172 -1.79 9.95 -8.95
N TYR A 173 -1.55 9.24 -7.84
CA TYR A 173 -0.85 7.96 -7.88
C TYR A 173 -1.70 6.86 -8.56
N VAL A 174 -3.02 6.91 -8.43
CA VAL A 174 -3.94 6.03 -9.17
C VAL A 174 -3.93 6.38 -10.66
N GLU A 175 -3.95 7.68 -10.99
CA GLU A 175 -3.89 8.18 -12.38
C GLU A 175 -2.59 7.74 -13.07
N ARG A 176 -1.46 7.76 -12.36
CA ARG A 176 -0.17 7.20 -12.82
C ARG A 176 -0.27 5.71 -13.17
N ILE A 177 -1.00 4.91 -12.36
CA ILE A 177 -1.24 3.49 -12.64
C ILE A 177 -2.18 3.32 -13.83
N ILE A 178 -3.19 4.17 -13.98
CA ILE A 178 -4.07 4.16 -15.16
C ILE A 178 -3.28 4.43 -16.45
N GLY A 179 -2.31 5.33 -16.42
CA GLY A 179 -1.45 5.63 -17.59
C GLY A 179 -0.68 4.42 -18.12
N VAL A 180 -0.40 3.42 -17.28
CA VAL A 180 0.25 2.16 -17.69
C VAL A 180 -0.61 1.36 -18.66
N LEU A 181 -1.94 1.54 -18.63
CA LEU A 181 -2.86 0.79 -19.51
C LEU A 181 -2.65 1.08 -21.00
N ASP A 182 -1.98 2.19 -21.33
CA ASP A 182 -1.67 2.60 -22.70
C ASP A 182 -0.38 1.99 -23.25
N LEU A 183 0.36 1.20 -22.46
CA LEU A 183 1.60 0.60 -22.93
C LEU A 183 1.33 -0.40 -24.07
N PRO A 184 2.13 -0.37 -25.16
CA PRO A 184 1.94 -1.26 -26.29
C PRO A 184 2.23 -2.70 -25.90
N THR A 185 1.22 -3.56 -26.00
CA THR A 185 1.31 -4.99 -25.64
C THR A 185 1.52 -5.91 -26.84
N ASP A 186 1.69 -5.33 -28.03
CA ASP A 186 1.88 -5.98 -29.33
C ASP A 186 3.26 -5.69 -29.96
N SER A 187 4.16 -5.02 -29.24
CA SER A 187 5.51 -4.68 -29.68
C SER A 187 6.27 -5.87 -30.33
N ASP A 188 6.99 -5.59 -31.42
CA ASP A 188 7.88 -6.54 -32.10
C ASP A 188 9.07 -6.96 -31.22
N GLN A 189 9.52 -6.08 -30.33
CA GLN A 189 10.54 -6.39 -29.35
C GLN A 189 9.96 -7.31 -28.27
N LYS A 190 10.29 -8.60 -28.33
CA LYS A 190 9.78 -9.66 -27.44
C LYS A 190 9.88 -9.29 -25.95
N GLN A 191 11.01 -8.74 -25.50
CA GLN A 191 11.19 -8.42 -24.07
C GLN A 191 10.31 -7.24 -23.64
N ALA A 192 10.26 -6.17 -24.44
CA ALA A 192 9.38 -5.04 -24.17
C ALA A 192 7.90 -5.47 -24.14
N ARG A 193 7.50 -6.31 -25.09
CA ARG A 193 6.16 -6.89 -25.14
C ARG A 193 5.80 -7.67 -23.88
N ILE A 194 6.68 -8.58 -23.43
CA ILE A 194 6.47 -9.37 -22.21
C ILE A 194 6.36 -8.45 -20.99
N ASN A 195 7.26 -7.48 -20.86
CA ASN A 195 7.25 -6.54 -19.74
C ASN A 195 5.96 -5.72 -19.70
N ASN A 196 5.54 -5.19 -20.85
CA ASN A 196 4.30 -4.41 -20.95
C ASN A 196 3.08 -5.27 -20.64
N LEU A 197 2.99 -6.50 -21.16
CA LEU A 197 1.90 -7.42 -20.84
C LEU A 197 1.78 -7.70 -19.33
N LEU A 198 2.91 -7.94 -18.65
CA LEU A 198 2.93 -8.16 -17.20
C LEU A 198 2.48 -6.90 -16.45
N LEU A 199 2.97 -5.74 -16.87
CA LEU A 199 2.69 -4.47 -16.20
C LEU A 199 1.23 -4.02 -16.41
N VAL A 200 0.70 -4.08 -17.63
CA VAL A 200 -0.71 -3.81 -17.94
C VAL A 200 -1.62 -4.81 -17.23
N GLY A 201 -1.27 -6.09 -17.23
CA GLY A 201 -2.02 -7.12 -16.50
C GLY A 201 -2.11 -6.85 -15.00
N ALA A 202 -0.99 -6.48 -14.38
CA ALA A 202 -0.92 -6.09 -12.97
C ALA A 202 -1.72 -4.81 -12.68
N ALA A 203 -1.62 -3.79 -13.54
CA ALA A 203 -2.42 -2.57 -13.41
C ALA A 203 -3.93 -2.88 -13.48
N LYS A 204 -4.39 -3.62 -14.48
CA LYS A 204 -5.81 -4.02 -14.61
C LYS A 204 -6.31 -4.77 -13.39
N TRP A 205 -5.53 -5.76 -12.91
CA TRP A 205 -5.92 -6.55 -11.73
C TRP A 205 -6.02 -5.69 -10.47
N SER A 206 -5.00 -4.87 -10.19
CA SER A 206 -4.94 -4.07 -8.96
C SER A 206 -5.98 -2.95 -8.97
N LEU A 207 -6.17 -2.25 -10.10
CA LEU A 207 -7.23 -1.25 -10.25
C LEU A 207 -8.62 -1.85 -10.01
N SER A 208 -8.90 -3.04 -10.57
CA SER A 208 -10.18 -3.72 -10.35
C SER A 208 -10.39 -4.07 -8.88
N SER A 209 -9.36 -4.62 -8.22
CA SER A 209 -9.43 -5.00 -6.80
C SER A 209 -9.61 -3.78 -5.90
N ASN A 210 -8.85 -2.71 -6.14
CA ASN A 210 -8.89 -1.51 -5.30
C ASN A 210 -10.11 -0.63 -5.58
N ALA A 211 -10.67 -0.63 -6.80
CA ALA A 211 -11.93 0.03 -7.11
C ALA A 211 -13.15 -0.62 -6.41
N VAL A 212 -13.03 -1.85 -5.92
CA VAL A 212 -14.04 -2.48 -5.06
C VAL A 212 -13.93 -2.00 -3.62
N GLN A 213 -12.70 -1.76 -3.14
CA GLN A 213 -12.38 -1.50 -1.72
C GLN A 213 -12.36 0.00 -1.38
N HIS A 214 -12.07 0.84 -2.37
CA HIS A 214 -11.83 2.27 -2.19
C HIS A 214 -12.68 3.09 -3.16
N ASP A 215 -13.64 3.85 -2.62
CA ASP A 215 -14.50 4.72 -3.43
C ASP A 215 -13.69 5.76 -4.20
N LEU A 216 -12.61 6.30 -3.63
CA LEU A 216 -11.75 7.25 -4.32
C LEU A 216 -11.03 6.64 -5.55
N VAL A 217 -10.67 5.35 -5.47
CA VAL A 217 -10.11 4.63 -6.63
C VAL A 217 -11.19 4.40 -7.67
N HIS A 218 -12.40 4.00 -7.25
CA HIS A 218 -13.54 3.84 -8.13
C HIS A 218 -13.86 5.12 -8.90
N GLN A 219 -14.03 6.24 -8.18
CA GLN A 219 -14.31 7.55 -8.76
C GLN A 219 -13.19 8.01 -9.68
N THR A 220 -11.94 7.72 -9.34
CA THR A 220 -10.79 8.05 -10.21
C THR A 220 -10.85 7.25 -11.51
N CYS A 221 -11.16 5.95 -11.45
CA CYS A 221 -11.42 5.15 -12.65
C CYS A 221 -12.60 5.71 -13.46
N GLU A 222 -13.73 6.07 -12.84
CA GLU A 222 -14.89 6.62 -13.55
C GLU A 222 -14.55 7.90 -14.33
N ARG A 223 -13.71 8.79 -13.79
CA ARG A 223 -13.23 9.99 -14.52
C ARG A 223 -12.50 9.64 -15.82
N PHE A 224 -11.86 8.47 -15.90
CA PHE A 224 -11.13 8.01 -17.07
C PHE A 224 -11.97 7.12 -18.01
N ALA A 225 -13.23 6.84 -17.69
CA ALA A 225 -14.09 6.03 -18.55
C ALA A 225 -14.35 6.71 -19.91
N ASN A 226 -14.37 8.04 -19.95
CA ASN A 226 -14.54 8.84 -21.17
C ASN A 226 -13.23 9.54 -21.59
N ASN A 227 -12.07 8.96 -21.27
CA ASN A 227 -10.77 9.53 -21.64
C ASN A 227 -10.61 9.57 -23.18
N ASP A 228 -9.99 10.63 -23.70
CA ASP A 228 -9.74 10.81 -25.15
C ASP A 228 -8.90 9.70 -25.76
N ASN A 229 -8.10 9.00 -24.95
CA ASN A 229 -7.40 7.79 -25.37
C ASN A 229 -8.36 6.58 -25.32
N PRO A 230 -8.73 5.99 -26.48
CA PRO A 230 -9.68 4.88 -26.55
C PRO A 230 -9.15 3.57 -25.93
N VAL A 231 -7.82 3.39 -25.84
CA VAL A 231 -7.20 2.24 -25.17
C VAL A 231 -7.47 2.31 -23.66
N ILE A 232 -7.22 3.48 -23.08
CA ILE A 232 -7.47 3.74 -21.65
C ILE A 232 -8.98 3.64 -21.35
N SER A 233 -9.82 4.36 -22.10
CA SER A 233 -11.27 4.37 -21.90
C SER A 233 -11.87 2.94 -21.92
N ARG A 234 -11.47 2.11 -22.89
CA ARG A 234 -11.92 0.72 -22.97
C ARG A 234 -11.43 -0.11 -21.78
N ALA A 235 -10.14 -0.03 -21.44
CA ALA A 235 -9.57 -0.78 -20.34
C ALA A 235 -10.21 -0.41 -18.99
N ILE A 236 -10.51 0.88 -18.78
CA ILE A 236 -11.19 1.38 -17.58
C ILE A 236 -12.64 0.89 -17.51
N THR A 237 -13.35 0.88 -18.63
CA THR A 237 -14.72 0.33 -18.68
C THR A 237 -14.72 -1.15 -18.26
N GLU A 238 -13.77 -1.96 -18.78
CA GLU A 238 -13.61 -3.36 -18.37
C GLU A 238 -13.30 -3.51 -16.87
N ILE A 239 -12.43 -2.65 -16.33
CA ILE A 239 -12.06 -2.64 -14.90
C ILE A 239 -13.28 -2.34 -14.02
N LEU A 240 -14.08 -1.33 -14.38
CA LEU A 240 -15.28 -0.94 -13.64
C LEU A 240 -16.35 -2.04 -13.68
N GLU A 241 -16.57 -2.67 -14.83
CA GLU A 241 -17.49 -3.81 -14.93
C GLU A 241 -17.02 -4.99 -14.09
N ARG A 242 -15.73 -5.32 -14.12
CA ARG A 242 -15.16 -6.36 -13.26
C ARG A 242 -15.34 -6.04 -11.77
N ALA A 243 -15.12 -4.79 -11.37
CA ALA A 243 -15.33 -4.34 -9.99
C ALA A 243 -16.79 -4.51 -9.55
N LYS A 244 -17.76 -4.14 -10.41
CA LYS A 244 -19.20 -4.35 -10.15
C LYS A 244 -19.53 -5.82 -9.93
N VAL A 245 -19.02 -6.72 -10.80
CA VAL A 245 -19.23 -8.17 -10.66
C VAL A 245 -18.66 -8.70 -9.34
N ILE A 246 -17.44 -8.29 -8.97
CA ILE A 246 -16.82 -8.69 -7.68
C ILE A 246 -17.65 -8.20 -6.49
N LYS A 247 -18.11 -6.95 -6.52
CA LYS A 247 -18.95 -6.37 -5.45
C LYS A 247 -20.29 -7.10 -5.32
N ALA A 248 -20.92 -7.46 -6.43
CA ALA A 248 -22.16 -8.24 -6.43
C ALA A 248 -21.98 -9.66 -5.88
N GLN A 249 -20.83 -10.31 -6.15
CA GLN A 249 -20.51 -11.63 -5.61
C GLN A 249 -20.30 -11.60 -4.09
N LYS A 250 -19.63 -10.57 -3.56
CA LYS A 250 -19.44 -10.39 -2.11
C LYS A 250 -20.75 -10.20 -1.33
N ASN A 251 -21.77 -9.64 -1.98
CA ASN A 251 -23.05 -9.31 -1.36
C ASN A 251 -24.10 -10.43 -1.49
N LYS A 252 -23.79 -11.57 -2.12
CA LYS A 252 -24.72 -12.71 -2.17
C LYS A 252 -24.77 -13.36 -0.79
N PRO A 253 -25.96 -13.56 -0.19
CA PRO A 253 -26.08 -14.31 1.05
C PRO A 253 -25.59 -15.74 0.81
N ASP A 254 -24.80 -16.26 1.75
CA ASP A 254 -24.30 -17.63 1.70
C ASP A 254 -25.52 -18.56 1.64
N LYS A 255 -25.66 -19.30 0.53
CA LYS A 255 -26.74 -20.28 0.40
C LYS A 255 -26.41 -21.45 1.32
N ARG A 256 -26.92 -21.38 2.55
CA ARG A 256 -27.05 -22.51 3.46
C ARG A 256 -28.08 -23.51 2.94
#